data_AF-A0A0R3UCI2-F1
#
_entry.id   AF-A0A0R3UCI2-F1
#
_cell.length_a   1.000
_cell.length_b   1.000
_cell.length_c   1.000
_cell.angle_alpha   90.00
_cell.angle_beta   90.00
_cell.angle_gamma   90.00
#
_symmetry.space_group_name_H-M   'P 1'
#
loop_
_entity.id
_entity.type
_entity.pdbx_description
1 polymer ?
#
loop_
_entity_poly.entity_id
_entity_poly.type
_entity_poly.pdbx_seq_one_letter_code
_entity_poly.pdbx_strand_id
1 'polypeptide(L)' 'MEQPSKAEMGFEIGGADLLAVNADGNMPYDICEDDSTLDLIESGMASRGITQEDIDEKRRVPEREMLAAMERLIKNSGDI' A
#
# COMPACT_ATOMS: atom_id res chain seq x y z
N MET A 1 -6.48 -40.31 9.06
CA MET A 1 -5.86 -39.16 8.39
C MET A 1 -6.95 -38.11 8.25
N GLU A 2 -7.08 -37.25 9.25
CA GLU A 2 -7.93 -36.06 9.14
C GLU A 2 -7.31 -35.14 8.10
N GLN A 3 -8.11 -34.81 7.09
CA GLN A 3 -7.78 -33.74 6.16
C GLN A 3 -7.93 -32.43 6.95
N PRO A 4 -6.96 -31.51 6.89
CA PRO A 4 -7.10 -30.22 7.56
C PRO A 4 -8.29 -29.47 6.97
N SER A 5 -9.05 -28.81 7.85
CA SER A 5 -10.21 -28.01 7.46
C SER A 5 -9.76 -26.86 6.55
N LYS A 6 -10.57 -26.51 5.54
CA LYS A 6 -10.28 -25.42 4.60
C LYS A 6 -10.09 -24.04 5.26
N ALA A 7 -10.31 -23.91 6.57
CA ALA A 7 -10.17 -22.67 7.32
C ALA A 7 -8.71 -22.29 7.67
N GLU A 8 -7.74 -23.17 7.44
CA GLU A 8 -6.32 -22.92 7.77
C GLU A 8 -5.42 -22.75 6.54
N MET A 9 -5.99 -22.76 5.33
CA MET A 9 -5.25 -22.40 4.13
C MET A 9 -5.38 -20.88 3.94
N GLY A 10 -4.76 -20.14 4.86
CA GLY A 10 -4.61 -18.69 4.75
C GLY A 10 -4.04 -18.40 3.36
N PHE A 11 -4.80 -17.71 2.53
CA PHE A 11 -4.35 -17.27 1.22
C PHE A 11 -3.34 -16.15 1.48
N GLU A 12 -2.09 -16.55 1.74
CA GLU A 12 -1.00 -15.62 1.90
C GLU A 12 -0.79 -14.94 0.56
N ILE A 13 -1.11 -13.66 0.51
CA ILE A 13 -0.60 -12.70 -0.47
C ILE A 13 0.94 -12.66 -0.36
N GLY A 14 1.62 -13.72 -0.78
CA GLY A 14 3.07 -13.88 -0.70
C GLY A 14 3.76 -13.00 -1.73
N GLY A 15 3.90 -11.70 -1.42
CA GLY A 15 4.66 -10.75 -2.24
C GLY A 15 3.85 -9.59 -2.84
N ALA A 16 2.55 -9.50 -2.61
CA ALA A 16 1.78 -8.31 -3.00
C ALA A 16 2.09 -7.13 -2.07
N ASP A 17 2.43 -5.98 -2.65
CA ASP A 17 2.53 -4.72 -1.91
C ASP A 17 1.12 -4.14 -1.69
N LEU A 18 0.60 -4.32 -0.47
CA LEU A 18 -0.74 -3.84 -0.10
C LEU A 18 -0.80 -2.34 0.10
N LEU A 19 0.35 -1.69 0.26
CA LEU A 19 0.48 -0.24 0.42
C LEU A 19 0.91 0.42 -0.89
N ALA A 20 0.91 -0.31 -2.02
CA ALA A 20 1.15 0.31 -3.31
C ALA A 20 0.10 1.40 -3.58
N VAL A 21 0.53 2.57 -4.05
CA VAL A 21 -0.35 3.69 -4.43
C VAL A 21 -0.10 4.02 -5.89
N ASN A 22 -1.17 4.28 -6.65
CA ASN A 22 -1.07 4.74 -8.03
C ASN A 22 -0.85 6.26 -8.09
N ALA A 23 -0.78 6.83 -9.31
CA ALA A 23 -0.60 8.27 -9.52
C ALA A 23 -1.76 9.13 -8.95
N ASP A 24 -2.94 8.54 -8.76
CA ASP A 24 -4.11 9.19 -8.18
C ASP A 24 -4.19 9.04 -6.65
N GLY A 25 -3.25 8.31 -6.04
CA GLY A 25 -3.21 8.05 -4.60
C GLY A 25 -4.08 6.88 -4.14
N ASN A 26 -4.66 6.12 -5.06
CA ASN A 26 -5.49 4.96 -4.74
C ASN A 26 -4.63 3.71 -4.48
N MET A 27 -4.98 2.99 -3.43
CA MET A 27 -4.42 1.68 -3.07
C MET A 27 -5.25 0.54 -3.65
N PRO A 28 -4.71 -0.70 -3.69
CA PRO A 28 -5.48 -1.89 -4.06
C PRO A 28 -6.81 -2.04 -3.33
N TYR A 29 -6.88 -1.61 -2.07
CA TYR A 29 -8.12 -1.60 -1.28
C TYR A 29 -9.17 -0.62 -1.83
N ASP A 30 -8.75 0.58 -2.27
CA ASP A 30 -9.67 1.64 -2.70
C ASP A 30 -10.33 1.35 -4.06
N ILE A 31 -9.67 0.56 -4.91
CA ILE A 31 -10.12 0.24 -6.26
C ILE A 31 -10.80 -1.13 -6.37
N CYS A 32 -10.73 -1.94 -5.33
CA CYS A 32 -11.30 -3.27 -5.35
C CYS A 32 -12.78 -3.21 -4.98
N GLU A 33 -13.63 -3.80 -5.83
CA GLU A 33 -15.08 -3.87 -5.65
C GLU A 33 -15.55 -5.27 -5.21
N ASP A 34 -14.67 -6.27 -5.22
CA ASP A 34 -15.00 -7.64 -4.86
C ASP A 34 -14.80 -7.86 -3.35
N ASP A 35 -15.91 -8.07 -2.63
CA ASP A 35 -15.93 -8.25 -1.17
C ASP A 35 -14.98 -9.36 -0.69
N SER A 36 -14.91 -10.48 -1.42
CA SER A 36 -14.05 -11.60 -1.04
C SER A 36 -12.56 -11.28 -1.17
N THR A 37 -12.21 -10.41 -2.12
CA THR A 37 -10.86 -9.91 -2.33
C THR A 37 -10.50 -8.82 -1.31
N LEU A 38 -11.46 -7.96 -0.94
CA LEU A 38 -11.30 -6.99 0.14
C LEU A 38 -10.97 -7.68 1.47
N ASP A 39 -11.70 -8.75 1.82
CA ASP A 39 -11.42 -9.56 3.02
C ASP A 39 -9.98 -10.13 3.02
N LEU A 40 -9.47 -10.55 1.85
CA LEU A 40 -8.10 -11.03 1.69
C LEU A 40 -7.06 -9.91 1.85
N ILE A 41 -7.36 -8.71 1.36
CA ILE A 41 -6.51 -7.54 1.52
C ILE A 41 -6.47 -7.12 3.00
N GLU A 42 -7.61 -7.07 3.68
CA GLU A 42 -7.71 -6.70 5.11
C GLU A 42 -6.99 -7.71 6.00
N SER A 43 -7.23 -9.01 5.81
CA SER A 43 -6.51 -10.07 6.54
C SER A 43 -5.00 -10.04 6.24
N GLY A 44 -4.64 -9.71 5.00
CA GLY A 44 -3.29 -9.44 4.57
C GLY A 44 -2.63 -8.25 5.28
N MET A 45 -3.36 -7.15 5.44
CA MET A 45 -2.90 -5.96 6.17
C MET A 45 -2.73 -6.26 7.65
N ALA A 46 -3.72 -6.90 8.26
CA ALA A 46 -3.71 -7.29 9.67
C ALA A 46 -2.57 -8.27 9.99
N SER A 47 -2.35 -9.28 9.15
CA SER A 47 -1.27 -10.26 9.34
C SER A 47 0.13 -9.64 9.27
N ARG A 48 0.29 -8.54 8.53
CA ARG A 48 1.55 -7.79 8.43
C ARG A 48 1.67 -6.63 9.44
N GLY A 49 0.63 -6.42 10.26
CA GLY A 49 0.59 -5.33 11.22
C GLY A 49 0.55 -3.94 10.60
N ILE A 50 0.02 -3.82 9.38
CA ILE A 50 -0.15 -2.53 8.70
C ILE A 50 -1.18 -1.69 9.46
N THR A 51 -0.80 -0.47 9.83
CA THR A 51 -1.65 0.48 10.56
C THR A 51 -2.24 1.54 9.63
N GLN A 52 -3.22 2.30 10.13
CA GLN A 52 -3.76 3.45 9.38
C GLN A 52 -2.70 4.54 9.20
N GLU A 53 -1.81 4.71 10.18
CA GLU A 53 -0.68 5.62 10.08
C GLU A 53 0.27 5.23 8.95
N ASP A 54 0.54 3.93 8.75
CA ASP A 54 1.37 3.45 7.64
C ASP A 54 0.73 3.75 6.27
N ILE A 55 -0.59 3.60 6.18
CA ILE A 55 -1.37 3.93 4.98
C ILE A 55 -1.27 5.43 4.66
N ASP A 56 -1.53 6.28 5.66
CA ASP A 56 -1.50 7.73 5.51
C ASP A 56 -0.09 8.22 5.14
N GLU A 57 0.94 7.64 5.76
CA GLU A 57 2.34 7.93 5.49
C GLU A 57 2.72 7.57 4.05
N LYS A 58 2.24 6.42 3.57
CA LYS A 58 2.50 5.97 2.20
C LYS A 58 1.83 6.84 1.16
N ARG A 59 0.59 7.28 1.41
CA ARG A 59 -0.15 8.21 0.54
C ARG A 59 0.53 9.58 0.41
N ARG A 60 1.31 10.00 1.41
CA ARG A 60 2.08 11.26 1.40
C ARG A 60 3.43 11.17 0.70
N VAL A 61 3.91 9.98 0.33
CA VAL A 61 5.21 9.82 -0.34
C VAL A 61 5.30 10.62 -1.64
N PRO A 62 4.34 10.55 -2.58
CA PRO A 62 4.44 11.28 -3.85
C PRO A 62 4.57 12.80 -3.66
N GLU A 63 3.80 13.37 -2.72
CA GLU A 63 3.84 14.81 -2.42
C GLU A 63 5.20 15.22 -1.84
N ARG A 64 5.77 14.41 -0.94
CA ARG A 64 7.10 14.67 -0.36
C ARG A 64 8.21 14.56 -1.39
N GLU A 65 8.13 13.58 -2.28
CA GLU A 65 9.08 13.44 -3.38
C GLU A 65 9.01 14.63 -4.34
N MET A 66 7.81 15.11 -4.65
CA MET A 66 7.61 16.31 -5.47
C MET A 66 8.22 17.55 -4.80
N LEU A 67 7.93 17.79 -3.51
CA LEU A 67 8.49 18.91 -2.77
C LEU A 67 10.02 18.85 -2.71
N ALA A 68 10.59 17.68 -2.42
CA ALA A 68 12.03 17.47 -2.41
C ALA A 68 12.67 17.70 -3.80
N ALA A 69 11.97 17.32 -4.87
CA ALA A 69 12.41 17.59 -6.24
C ALA A 69 12.40 19.10 -6.54
N MET A 70 11.35 19.83 -6.13
CA MET A 70 11.26 21.28 -6.29
C MET A 70 12.37 22.01 -5.52
N GLU A 71 12.64 21.64 -4.27
CA GLU A 71 13.74 22.20 -3.47
C GLU A 71 15.10 21.99 -4.15
N ARG A 72 15.34 20.79 -4.70
CA ARG A 72 16.56 20.50 -5.48
C ARG A 72 16.65 21.36 -6.73
N LEU A 73 15.54 21.54 -7.45
CA LEU A 73 15.51 22.39 -8.64
C LEU A 73 15.86 23.84 -8.29
N ILE A 74 15.28 24.41 -7.23
CA ILE A 74 15.58 25.78 -6.79
C ILE A 74 17.05 25.92 -6.38
N LYS A 75 17.56 24.97 -5.59
CA LYS A 75 18.96 24.98 -5.13
C LYS A 75 19.96 24.82 -6.29
N ASN A 76 19.60 24.05 -7.32
CA ASN A 76 20.42 23.86 -8.51
C ASN A 76 20.24 24.98 -9.56
N SER A 77 19.14 25.72 -9.52
CA SER A 77 18.85 26.88 -10.40
C SER A 77 19.37 28.20 -9.82
N GLY A 78 20.37 28.15 -8.93
CA GLY A 78 21.09 29.32 -8.42
C GLY A 78 21.99 30.03 -9.44
N ASP A 79 22.04 29.55 -10.68
CA ASP A 79 22.62 30.25 -11.84
C ASP A 79 21.48 30.67 -12.79
N ILE A 80 20.83 31.80 -12.52
CA ILE A 80 20.12 32.61 -13.53
C ILE A 80 20.56 34.07 -13.45
#